data_AF-A0A6I4ILJ1-F1
#
_entry.id   AF-A0A6I4ILJ1-F1
#
_cell.length_a   1.000
_cell.length_b   1.000
_cell.length_c   1.000
_cell.angle_alpha   90.00
_cell.angle_beta   90.00
_cell.angle_gamma   90.00
#
_symmetry.space_group_name_H-M   'P 1'
#
loop_
_entity.id
_entity.type
_entity.pdbx_description
1 polymer ?
#
loop_
_entity_poly.entity_id
_entity_poly.type
_entity_poly.pdbx_seq_one_letter_code
_entity_poly.pdbx_strand_id
1 'polypeptide(L)' 'CTLVSKPSRREIDLEVKFLGFEVEDKFIVGYGLDYDQKYRHLPFIGEIGL' A
#
# COMPACT_ATOMS: atom_id res chain seq x y z
N CYS A 1 1.35 -11.33 -6.96
CA CYS A 1 2.53 -10.61 -6.43
C CYS A 1 2.09 -9.19 -6.11
N THR A 2 2.40 -8.65 -4.94
CA THR A 2 2.20 -7.23 -4.61
C THR A 2 3.30 -6.76 -3.68
N LEU A 3 3.66 -5.48 -3.78
CA LEU A 3 4.58 -4.85 -2.83
C LEU A 3 3.90 -4.63 -1.48
N VAL A 4 2.64 -4.20 -1.47
CA VAL A 4 1.90 -3.87 -0.26
C VAL A 4 0.54 -4.57 -0.26
N SER A 5 0.15 -5.14 0.86
CA SER A 5 -1.17 -5.70 1.10
C SER A 5 -1.80 -5.11 2.36
N LYS A 6 -3.12 -4.93 2.34
CA LYS A 6 -3.95 -4.57 3.50
C LYS A 6 -4.91 -5.72 3.81
N PRO A 7 -4.50 -6.75 4.58
CA PRO A 7 -5.34 -7.91 4.84
C PRO A 7 -6.69 -7.55 5.48
N SER A 8 -6.72 -6.52 6.33
CA SER A 8 -7.93 -6.02 6.97
C SER A 8 -9.01 -5.51 5.99
N ARG A 9 -8.65 -5.23 4.73
CA ARG A 9 -9.55 -4.74 3.69
C ARG A 9 -9.96 -5.80 2.66
N ARG A 10 -9.67 -7.08 2.90
CA ARG A 10 -10.08 -8.15 1.98
C ARG A 10 -11.59 -8.33 1.99
N GLU A 11 -12.19 -8.27 0.80
CA GLU A 11 -13.61 -8.59 0.61
C GLU A 11 -13.84 -10.10 0.32
N ILE A 12 -12.77 -10.79 -0.07
CA ILE A 12 -12.74 -12.22 -0.34
C ILE A 12 -11.49 -12.85 0.26
N ASP A 13 -11.52 -14.16 0.48
CA ASP A 13 -10.30 -14.89 0.81
C ASP A 13 -9.37 -14.94 -0.41
N LEU A 14 -8.20 -14.32 -0.28
CA LEU A 14 -7.22 -14.19 -1.34
C LEU A 14 -5.82 -14.41 -0.76
N GLU A 15 -5.18 -15.49 -1.18
CA GLU A 15 -3.80 -15.78 -0.85
C GLU A 15 -2.84 -15.04 -1.80
N VAL A 16 -1.92 -14.25 -1.24
CA VAL A 16 -0.91 -13.53 -2.01
C VAL A 16 0.41 -14.29 -1.96
N LYS A 17 0.70 -15.08 -3.01
CA LYS A 17 1.90 -15.93 -3.09
C LYS A 17 3.25 -15.18 -2.95
N PHE A 18 3.31 -13.93 -3.40
CA PHE A 18 4.52 -13.10 -3.33
C PHE A 18 4.13 -11.74 -2.76
N LEU A 19 4.52 -11.52 -1.51
CA LEU A 19 4.12 -10.38 -0.70
C LEU A 19 5.38 -9.63 -0.24
N GLY A 20 5.42 -8.31 -0.47
CA GLY A 20 6.44 -7.45 0.11
C GLY A 20 6.16 -7.15 1.58
N PHE A 21 5.10 -6.39 1.85
CA PHE A 21 4.74 -5.92 3.18
C PHE A 21 3.22 -5.97 3.42
N GLU A 22 2.83 -6.31 4.64
CA GLU A 22 1.48 -6.04 5.14
C GLU A 22 1.48 -4.69 5.87
N VAL A 23 0.43 -3.91 5.67
CA VAL A 23 0.26 -2.61 6.33
C VAL A 23 -1.14 -2.49 6.92
N GLU A 24 -1.24 -1.66 7.96
CA GLU A 24 -2.52 -1.26 8.54
C GLU A 24 -3.41 -0.53 7.52
N ASP A 25 -4.68 -0.36 7.86
CA ASP A 25 -5.57 0.43 7.02
C ASP A 25 -5.36 1.94 7.20
N LYS A 26 -4.25 2.42 6.66
CA LYS A 26 -3.89 3.84 6.62
C LYS A 26 -3.69 4.31 5.20
N PHE A 27 -3.90 5.59 4.93
CA PHE A 27 -3.63 6.15 3.61
C PHE A 27 -2.11 6.27 3.41
N ILE A 28 -1.57 5.57 2.41
CA ILE A 28 -0.13 5.52 2.14
C ILE A 28 0.21 6.01 0.74
N VAL A 29 1.39 6.60 0.59
CA VAL A 29 1.96 7.09 -0.67
C VAL A 29 3.42 6.68 -0.82
N GLY A 30 4.01 6.93 -1.98
CA GLY A 30 5.40 6.61 -2.28
C GLY A 30 5.57 5.29 -3.01
N TYR A 31 6.74 5.08 -3.61
CA TYR A 31 7.05 3.89 -4.39
C TYR A 31 5.99 3.57 -5.47
N GLY A 32 5.52 4.60 -6.16
CA GLY A 32 4.47 4.51 -7.19
C GLY A 32 3.04 4.78 -6.70
N LEU A 33 2.77 4.63 -5.39
CA LEU A 33 1.49 5.00 -4.77
C LEU A 33 1.36 6.52 -4.70
N ASP A 34 0.16 7.05 -4.95
CA ASP A 34 -0.09 8.48 -5.03
C ASP A 34 -1.28 8.97 -4.22
N TYR A 35 -1.26 10.28 -3.99
CA TYR A 35 -2.42 11.08 -3.64
C TYR A 35 -2.46 12.26 -4.60
N ASP A 36 -3.55 12.42 -5.37
CA ASP A 36 -3.69 13.53 -6.32
C ASP A 36 -2.49 13.64 -7.28
N GLN A 37 -2.03 12.49 -7.83
CA GLN A 37 -0.84 12.38 -8.69
C GLN A 37 0.50 12.77 -8.05
N LYS A 38 0.53 13.14 -6.76
CA LYS A 38 1.74 13.51 -6.03
C LYS A 38 2.37 12.29 -5.35
N TYR A 39 3.62 12.46 -4.93
CA TYR A 39 4.36 11.52 -4.06
C TYR A 39 4.77 10.16 -4.65
N ARG A 40 4.40 9.81 -5.88
CA ARG A 40 4.82 8.55 -6.54
C ARG A 40 6.33 8.29 -6.49
N HIS A 41 7.13 9.34 -6.64
CA HIS A 41 8.59 9.27 -6.79
C HIS A 41 9.32 9.10 -5.46
N LEU A 42 8.64 9.15 -4.31
CA LEU A 42 9.31 9.02 -3.02
C LEU A 42 9.94 7.63 -2.90
N PRO A 43 11.21 7.53 -2.47
CA PRO A 43 11.95 6.27 -2.38
C PRO A 43 11.59 5.45 -1.12
N PHE A 44 10.52 5.84 -0.42
CA PHE A 44 9.99 5.19 0.77
C PHE A 44 8.46 5.18 0.71
N ILE A 45 7.84 4.26 1.47
CA ILE A 45 6.40 4.26 1.72
C ILE A 45 6.15 5.13 2.95
N GLY A 46 5.22 6.07 2.87
CA GLY A 46 4.84 6.94 3.98
C GLY A 46 3.33 7.00 4.15
N GLU A 47 2.86 7.19 5.38
CA GLU A 47 1.46 7.48 5.67
C GLU A 47 1.19 8.98 5.55
N ILE A 48 0.01 9.35 5.05
CA ILE A 48 -0.50 10.72 5.12
C ILE A 48 -1.65 10.73 6.12
N GLY A 49 -1.56 11.59 7.14
CA GLY A 49 -2.67 11.86 8.05
C GLY A 49 -3.77 12.65 7.34
N LEU A 50 -4.68 11.93 6.69
CA LEU A 50 -5.93 12.45 6.13
C LEU A 50 -7.09 12.21 7.10
#